data_AF-A0A2W0ENG8-F1
#
_entry.id   AF-A0A2W0ENG8-F1
#
_cell.length_a   1.000
_cell.length_b   1.000
_cell.length_c   1.000
_cell.angle_alpha   90.00
_cell.angle_beta   90.00
_cell.angle_gamma   90.00
#
_symmetry.space_group_name_H-M   'P 1'
#
loop_
_entity.id
_entity.type
_entity.pdbx_description
1 polymer ?
#
loop_
_entity_poly.entity_id
_entity_poly.type
_entity_poly.pdbx_seq_one_letter_code
_entity_poly.pdbx_strand_id
1 'polypeptide(L)'
;KTLATAAPLTSTKASGNAGTGAVSQPSLTTSLDIYDPVQRLEVQAAVKTAMPVRMLMTSATAYQVFDAKGNSIGTGNIVPGQNNDLNIAVPYTDAGGNAKTFNVGMTVSGSPASGDSFNIAMTAADSTDNRNAQALLGLQTKATVGATATSPGVSFTDAYGGLVSTVGSQAKQAQLDGTATDTILTGARNARDSVSGVDLDEEAGNLTKFQQYYTASSQIIKTAQEIFSTLINAL
;
A
#
# COMPACT_ATOMS: atom_id res chain seq x y z
N LYS A 1 2.76 -19.56 14.24
CA LYS A 1 3.54 -18.76 13.26
C LYS A 1 4.15 -17.61 14.04
N THR A 2 5.41 -17.73 14.45
CA THR A 2 6.10 -16.70 15.24
C THR A 2 6.53 -15.56 14.31
N LEU A 3 6.21 -14.32 14.66
CA LEU A 3 6.66 -13.14 13.92
C LEU A 3 8.15 -12.93 14.23
N ALA A 4 8.97 -12.74 13.21
CA ALA A 4 10.40 -12.47 13.36
C ALA A 4 10.65 -11.00 13.72
N THR A 5 10.28 -10.60 14.93
CA THR A 5 10.37 -9.22 15.43
C THR A 5 11.79 -8.79 15.79
N ALA A 6 12.66 -9.74 16.09
CA ALA A 6 14.07 -9.52 16.38
C ALA A 6 14.90 -9.45 15.10
N ALA A 7 15.91 -8.57 15.08
CA ALA A 7 16.92 -8.58 14.03
C ALA A 7 17.71 -9.91 14.03
N PRO A 8 18.28 -10.33 12.88
CA PRO A 8 18.91 -11.65 12.74
C PRO A 8 20.22 -11.81 13.54
N LEU A 9 20.91 -10.70 13.82
CA LEU A 9 22.21 -10.68 14.47
C LEU A 9 22.20 -9.81 15.73
N THR A 10 22.86 -10.27 16.78
CA THR A 10 23.11 -9.53 18.01
C THR A 10 24.59 -9.48 18.32
N SER A 11 25.04 -8.36 18.89
CA SER A 11 26.40 -8.20 19.39
C SER A 11 26.39 -8.25 20.92
N THR A 12 27.40 -8.92 21.46
CA THR A 12 27.64 -9.06 22.90
C THR A 12 29.10 -8.73 23.22
N LYS A 13 29.32 -8.00 24.31
CA LYS A 13 30.67 -7.71 24.81
C LYS A 13 31.23 -8.97 25.49
N ALA A 14 32.45 -9.37 25.14
CA ALA A 14 33.11 -10.50 25.80
C ALA A 14 33.50 -10.16 27.25
N SER A 15 33.63 -11.20 28.08
CA SER A 15 34.17 -11.05 29.43
C SER A 15 35.67 -10.75 29.36
N GLY A 16 36.14 -9.83 30.22
CA GLY A 16 37.56 -9.45 30.28
C GLY A 16 37.95 -8.20 29.49
N ASN A 17 37.00 -7.49 28.89
CA ASN A 17 37.28 -6.20 28.26
C ASN A 17 37.62 -5.14 29.32
N ALA A 18 38.78 -4.51 29.17
CA ALA A 18 39.29 -3.48 30.07
C ALA A 18 38.90 -2.06 29.61
N GLY A 19 38.55 -1.89 28.33
CA GLY A 19 38.16 -0.60 27.76
C GLY A 19 36.70 -0.23 27.99
N THR A 20 36.43 1.08 27.86
CA THR A 20 35.07 1.66 27.85
C THR A 20 34.38 1.51 26.49
N GLY A 21 35.05 0.84 25.53
CA GLY A 21 34.51 0.52 24.22
C GLY A 21 33.16 -0.18 24.30
N ALA A 22 32.21 0.32 23.54
CA ALA A 22 30.89 -0.25 23.32
C ALA A 22 30.63 -0.41 21.83
N VAL A 23 29.80 -1.39 21.49
CA VAL A 23 29.37 -1.68 20.13
C VAL A 23 27.87 -1.55 20.05
N SER A 24 27.37 -0.94 18.98
CA SER A 24 25.94 -0.95 18.69
C SER A 24 25.49 -2.36 18.26
N GLN A 25 24.18 -2.58 18.23
CA GLN A 25 23.67 -3.86 17.73
C GLN A 25 23.84 -3.93 16.20
N PRO A 26 24.31 -5.06 15.64
CA PRO A 26 24.68 -5.17 14.24
C PRO A 26 23.45 -5.20 13.33
N SER A 27 23.56 -4.60 12.15
CA SER A 27 22.54 -4.63 11.10
C SER A 27 23.12 -5.21 9.81
N LEU A 28 22.38 -6.10 9.14
CA LEU A 28 22.76 -6.59 7.82
C LEU A 28 22.55 -5.47 6.79
N THR A 29 23.64 -5.00 6.16
CA THR A 29 23.61 -3.90 5.18
C THR A 29 23.60 -4.43 3.74
N THR A 30 23.79 -5.73 3.53
CA THR A 30 23.63 -6.36 2.21
C THR A 30 22.19 -6.24 1.73
N SER A 31 22.00 -5.60 0.57
CA SER A 31 20.74 -5.59 -0.14
C SER A 31 20.40 -7.00 -0.62
N LEU A 32 19.27 -7.52 -0.16
CA LEU A 32 18.70 -8.77 -0.64
C LEU A 32 17.72 -8.46 -1.77
N ASP A 33 17.83 -9.16 -2.90
CA ASP A 33 16.73 -9.17 -3.87
C ASP A 33 15.58 -10.01 -3.31
N ILE A 34 14.43 -9.38 -3.10
CA ILE A 34 13.25 -10.08 -2.57
C ILE A 34 12.59 -11.01 -3.59
N TYR A 35 12.86 -10.80 -4.89
CA TYR A 35 12.27 -11.54 -6.01
C TYR A 35 13.09 -12.77 -6.42
N ASP A 36 14.35 -12.88 -6.00
CA ASP A 36 15.20 -14.05 -6.24
C ASP A 36 15.15 -15.02 -5.04
N PRO A 37 14.39 -16.14 -5.12
CA PRO A 37 14.30 -17.09 -4.02
C PRO A 37 15.61 -17.86 -3.77
N VAL A 38 16.47 -18.02 -4.78
CA VAL A 38 17.74 -18.75 -4.67
C VAL A 38 18.74 -17.91 -3.89
N GLN A 39 18.90 -16.63 -4.26
CA GLN A 39 19.79 -15.71 -3.56
C GLN A 39 19.40 -15.55 -2.09
N ARG A 40 18.08 -15.49 -1.79
CA ARG A 40 17.60 -15.36 -0.40
C ARG A 40 17.96 -16.56 0.47
N LEU A 41 17.76 -17.77 -0.04
CA LEU A 41 18.11 -18.99 0.68
C LEU A 41 19.63 -19.12 0.84
N GLU A 42 20.40 -18.73 -0.18
CA GLU A 42 21.85 -18.70 -0.15
C GLU A 42 22.37 -17.78 0.96
N VAL A 43 21.93 -16.50 0.97
CA VAL A 43 22.38 -15.53 1.98
C VAL A 43 21.89 -15.93 3.38
N GLN A 44 20.68 -16.48 3.51
CA GLN A 44 20.19 -16.99 4.79
C GLN A 44 21.06 -18.14 5.32
N ALA A 45 21.42 -19.09 4.46
CA ALA A 45 22.30 -20.19 4.82
C ALA A 45 23.69 -19.67 5.18
N ALA A 46 24.24 -18.73 4.39
CA ALA A 46 25.54 -18.11 4.62
C ALA A 46 25.61 -17.38 5.96
N VAL A 47 24.61 -16.57 6.30
CA VAL A 47 24.57 -15.87 7.59
C VAL A 47 24.50 -16.88 8.74
N LYS A 48 23.77 -17.98 8.58
CA LYS A 48 23.68 -19.04 9.61
C LYS A 48 25.00 -19.80 9.80
N THR A 49 25.75 -20.05 8.72
CA THR A 49 26.99 -20.86 8.77
C THR A 49 28.24 -20.04 9.08
N ALA A 50 28.28 -18.77 8.71
CA ALA A 50 29.42 -17.89 8.95
C ALA A 50 29.47 -17.32 10.38
N MET A 51 28.37 -17.38 11.12
CA MET A 51 28.28 -16.93 12.50
C MET A 51 28.67 -18.06 13.48
N PRO A 52 29.31 -17.75 14.63
CA PRO A 52 29.62 -16.43 15.16
C PRO A 52 30.89 -15.80 14.57
N VAL A 53 30.91 -14.47 14.52
CA VAL A 53 32.06 -13.66 14.13
C VAL A 53 32.55 -12.90 15.35
N ARG A 54 33.86 -12.89 15.61
CA ARG A 54 34.44 -12.21 16.76
C ARG A 54 35.33 -11.06 16.32
N MET A 55 35.03 -9.86 16.79
CA MET A 55 35.91 -8.71 16.67
C MET A 55 36.83 -8.64 17.89
N LEU A 56 38.13 -8.46 17.65
CA LEU A 56 39.16 -8.29 18.67
C LEU A 56 39.89 -6.96 18.41
N MET A 57 40.03 -6.15 19.44
CA MET A 57 40.85 -4.95 19.41
C MET A 57 42.32 -5.35 19.56
N THR A 58 43.11 -5.18 18.51
CA THR A 58 44.57 -5.43 18.58
C THR A 58 45.29 -4.28 19.27
N SER A 59 44.76 -3.06 19.14
CA SER A 59 45.21 -1.88 19.88
C SER A 59 44.01 -1.00 20.23
N ALA A 60 44.24 0.11 20.93
CA ALA A 60 43.19 1.10 21.17
C ALA A 60 42.63 1.70 19.86
N THR A 61 43.40 1.68 18.77
CA THR A 61 43.07 2.31 17.49
C THR A 61 42.86 1.32 16.34
N ALA A 62 42.96 0.01 16.59
CA ALA A 62 42.89 -1.01 15.55
C ALA A 62 42.14 -2.26 16.01
N TYR A 63 41.37 -2.83 15.09
CA TYR A 63 40.62 -4.05 15.30
C TYR A 63 40.90 -5.08 14.21
N GLN A 64 40.72 -6.35 14.56
CA GLN A 64 40.71 -7.49 13.66
C GLN A 64 39.44 -8.29 13.89
N VAL A 65 38.84 -8.77 12.81
CA VAL A 65 37.63 -9.57 12.83
C VAL A 65 37.99 -11.00 12.45
N PHE A 66 37.50 -11.96 13.23
CA PHE A 66 37.74 -13.38 13.06
C PHE A 66 36.44 -14.10 12.73
N ASP A 67 36.50 -15.05 11.79
CA ASP A 67 35.41 -16.00 11.54
C ASP A 67 35.29 -17.02 12.68
N ALA A 68 34.25 -17.86 12.61
CA ALA A 68 34.03 -18.96 13.55
C ALA A 68 35.18 -19.99 13.60
N LYS A 69 36.03 -20.04 12.56
CA LYS A 69 37.19 -20.93 12.45
C LYS A 69 38.49 -20.30 12.95
N GLY A 70 38.47 -19.03 13.36
CA GLY A 70 39.63 -18.28 13.83
C GLY A 70 40.48 -17.64 12.74
N ASN A 71 40.03 -17.60 11.48
CA ASN A 71 40.71 -16.88 10.40
C ASN A 71 40.37 -15.39 10.46
N SER A 72 41.36 -14.53 10.23
CA SER A 72 41.13 -13.09 10.10
C SER A 72 40.39 -12.81 8.79
N ILE A 73 39.19 -12.22 8.90
CA ILE A 73 38.33 -11.85 7.77
C ILE A 73 38.34 -10.35 7.48
N GLY A 74 38.96 -9.55 8.35
CA GLY A 74 39.08 -8.12 8.13
C GLY A 74 39.87 -7.43 9.23
N THR A 75 40.48 -6.31 8.89
CA THR A 75 41.17 -5.44 9.84
C THR A 75 40.75 -4.00 9.58
N GLY A 76 40.73 -3.17 10.60
CA GLY A 76 40.49 -1.75 10.40
C GLY A 76 40.96 -0.92 11.57
N ASN A 77 40.77 0.39 11.44
CA ASN A 77 41.15 1.37 12.43
C ASN A 77 39.90 2.04 13.02
N ILE A 78 40.00 2.43 14.27
CA ILE A 78 39.01 3.26 14.95
C ILE A 78 39.71 4.45 15.59
N VAL A 79 38.97 5.54 15.74
CA VAL A 79 39.38 6.68 16.56
C VAL A 79 38.72 6.53 17.94
N PRO A 80 39.51 6.33 19.01
CA PRO A 80 38.98 6.27 20.38
C PRO A 80 38.21 7.53 20.74
N GLY A 81 37.09 7.36 21.45
CA GLY A 81 36.24 8.46 21.91
C GLY A 81 35.28 9.00 20.85
N GLN A 82 35.29 8.47 19.62
CA GLN A 82 34.37 8.82 18.54
C GLN A 82 33.44 7.64 18.19
N ASN A 83 32.35 7.95 17.50
CA ASN A 83 31.52 6.94 16.85
C ASN A 83 32.17 6.54 15.53
N ASN A 84 32.55 5.27 15.41
CA ASN A 84 33.18 4.71 14.22
C ASN A 84 32.21 3.73 13.58
N ASP A 85 31.69 4.07 12.41
CA ASP A 85 30.83 3.18 11.63
C ASP A 85 31.68 2.13 10.90
N LEU A 86 31.43 0.88 11.23
CA LEU A 86 32.15 -0.28 10.72
C LEU A 86 31.23 -1.04 9.78
N ASN A 87 31.79 -1.43 8.64
CA ASN A 87 31.13 -2.31 7.70
C ASN A 87 32.01 -3.55 7.52
N ILE A 88 31.65 -4.63 8.22
CA ILE A 88 32.39 -5.89 8.24
C ILE A 88 31.92 -6.74 7.05
N ALA A 89 32.84 -7.02 6.11
CA ALA A 89 32.60 -7.95 5.02
C ALA A 89 32.93 -9.38 5.49
N VAL A 90 31.90 -10.21 5.67
CA VAL A 90 32.05 -11.60 6.07
C VAL A 90 32.04 -12.48 4.81
N PRO A 91 33.14 -13.19 4.50
CA PRO A 91 33.21 -14.07 3.35
C PRO A 91 32.40 -15.35 3.60
N TYR A 92 31.72 -15.81 2.55
CA TYR A 92 31.06 -17.10 2.50
C TYR A 92 31.24 -17.73 1.12
N THR A 93 31.09 -19.04 1.02
CA THR A 93 31.13 -19.76 -0.24
C THR A 93 29.71 -20.12 -0.66
N ASP A 94 29.32 -19.77 -1.88
CA ASP A 94 28.01 -20.16 -2.42
C ASP A 94 27.94 -21.66 -2.75
N ALA A 95 26.75 -22.15 -3.10
CA ALA A 95 26.56 -23.56 -3.47
C ALA A 95 27.32 -23.97 -4.74
N GLY A 96 27.74 -22.99 -5.56
CA GLY A 96 28.56 -23.19 -6.76
C GLY A 96 30.07 -23.13 -6.51
N GLY A 97 30.51 -22.91 -5.26
CA GLY A 97 31.93 -22.81 -4.91
C GLY A 97 32.54 -21.41 -5.09
N ASN A 98 31.76 -20.39 -5.43
CA ASN A 98 32.25 -19.03 -5.58
C ASN A 98 32.34 -18.32 -4.21
N ALA A 99 33.42 -17.58 -4.01
CA ALA A 99 33.57 -16.72 -2.84
C ALA A 99 32.71 -15.46 -2.99
N LYS A 100 31.80 -15.25 -2.04
CA LYS A 100 30.95 -14.06 -1.92
C LYS A 100 31.12 -13.45 -0.53
N THR A 101 30.61 -12.23 -0.35
CA THR A 101 30.66 -11.53 0.94
C THR A 101 29.28 -10.96 1.29
N PHE A 102 28.93 -11.01 2.57
CA PHE A 102 27.83 -10.23 3.10
C PHE A 102 28.36 -9.20 4.10
N ASN A 103 27.67 -8.08 4.20
CA ASN A 103 28.11 -6.90 4.93
C ASN A 103 27.28 -6.74 6.20
N VAL A 104 27.98 -6.62 7.32
CA VAL A 104 27.40 -6.34 8.63
C VAL A 104 27.86 -4.97 9.08
N GLY A 105 26.91 -4.04 9.19
CA GLY A 105 27.12 -2.71 9.73
C GLY A 105 27.02 -2.71 11.27
N MET A 106 27.96 -2.05 11.94
CA MET A 106 27.93 -1.83 13.39
C MET A 106 28.75 -0.57 13.72
N THR A 107 28.43 0.11 14.81
CA THR A 107 29.19 1.29 15.25
C THR A 107 29.97 0.93 16.51
N VAL A 108 31.27 1.20 16.53
CA VAL A 108 32.08 1.17 17.76
C VAL A 108 32.16 2.58 18.32
N SER A 109 31.83 2.73 19.60
CA SER A 109 31.94 3.97 20.35
C SER A 109 32.77 3.78 21.62
N GLY A 110 33.16 4.91 22.23
CA GLY A 110 34.00 4.90 23.43
C GLY A 110 35.48 4.66 23.12
N SER A 111 36.25 4.26 24.13
CA SER A 111 37.68 3.99 23.99
C SER A 111 37.97 2.52 24.33
N PRO A 112 37.97 1.62 23.33
CA PRO A 112 38.36 0.24 23.54
C PRO A 112 39.84 0.12 23.93
N ALA A 113 40.17 -0.87 24.75
CA ALA A 113 41.55 -1.23 25.09
C ALA A 113 42.03 -2.39 24.21
N SER A 114 43.36 -2.58 24.11
CA SER A 114 43.91 -3.78 23.47
C SER A 114 43.43 -5.03 24.21
N GLY A 115 42.97 -6.03 23.46
CA GLY A 115 42.40 -7.27 24.01
C GLY A 115 40.88 -7.25 24.20
N ASP A 116 40.22 -6.09 24.07
CA ASP A 116 38.75 -6.03 24.09
C ASP A 116 38.18 -6.85 22.93
N SER A 117 37.19 -7.70 23.20
CA SER A 117 36.51 -8.44 22.14
C SER A 117 34.99 -8.32 22.20
N PHE A 118 34.38 -8.43 21.02
CA PHE A 118 32.95 -8.33 20.80
C PHE A 118 32.53 -9.48 19.90
N ASN A 119 31.52 -10.23 20.34
CA ASN A 119 31.01 -11.39 19.63
C ASN A 119 29.72 -11.02 18.92
N ILE A 120 29.68 -11.26 17.61
CA ILE A 120 28.51 -11.12 16.75
C ILE A 120 27.99 -12.52 16.49
N ALA A 121 26.75 -12.78 16.91
CA ALA A 121 26.12 -14.09 16.78
C ALA A 121 24.68 -13.96 16.31
N MET A 122 24.11 -15.09 15.91
CA MET A 122 22.68 -15.19 15.63
C MET A 122 21.88 -14.85 16.89
N THR A 123 20.82 -14.08 16.71
CA THR A 123 19.89 -13.76 17.79
C THR A 123 19.22 -15.03 18.31
N ALA A 124 19.32 -15.27 19.62
CA ALA A 124 18.75 -16.46 20.26
C ALA A 124 17.21 -16.44 20.27
N ALA A 125 16.60 -17.63 20.35
CA ALA A 125 15.21 -17.76 20.75
C ALA A 125 15.06 -17.16 22.16
N ASP A 126 14.02 -16.36 22.40
CA ASP A 126 13.77 -15.57 23.63
C ASP A 126 14.50 -14.22 23.73
N SER A 127 15.09 -13.73 22.64
CA SER A 127 15.57 -12.35 22.59
C SER A 127 14.44 -11.33 22.79
N THR A 128 14.69 -10.30 23.60
CA THR A 128 13.80 -9.13 23.76
C THR A 128 13.99 -8.10 22.65
N ASP A 129 14.76 -8.42 21.61
CA ASP A 129 15.02 -7.55 20.47
C ASP A 129 13.74 -7.38 19.62
N ASN A 130 13.38 -6.13 19.34
CA ASN A 130 12.23 -5.76 18.53
C ASN A 130 12.61 -4.88 17.32
N ARG A 131 13.88 -4.87 16.90
CA ARG A 131 14.38 -3.97 15.85
C ARG A 131 13.70 -4.16 14.51
N ASN A 132 13.35 -5.39 14.11
CA ASN A 132 12.58 -5.60 12.88
C ASN A 132 11.15 -5.07 13.01
N ALA A 133 10.54 -5.20 14.20
CA ALA A 133 9.21 -4.61 14.46
C ALA A 133 9.26 -3.09 14.43
N GLN A 134 10.30 -2.47 15.00
CA GLN A 134 10.52 -1.03 14.92
C GLN A 134 10.78 -0.57 13.47
N ALA A 135 11.55 -1.32 12.70
CA ALA A 135 11.76 -1.04 11.28
C ALA A 135 10.45 -1.13 10.49
N LEU A 136 9.59 -2.11 10.79
CA LEU A 136 8.27 -2.25 10.19
C LEU A 136 7.35 -1.08 10.57
N LEU A 137 7.35 -0.64 11.84
CA LEU A 137 6.63 0.56 12.26
C LEU A 137 7.15 1.81 11.55
N GLY A 138 8.48 1.92 11.39
CA GLY A 138 9.09 3.02 10.66
C GLY A 138 8.70 3.07 9.18
N LEU A 139 8.35 1.93 8.56
CA LEU A 139 7.83 1.92 7.19
C LEU A 139 6.50 2.67 7.07
N GLN A 140 5.66 2.68 8.10
CA GLN A 140 4.37 3.39 8.08
C GLN A 140 4.53 4.85 7.65
N THR A 141 5.54 5.54 8.18
CA THR A 141 5.82 6.96 7.94
C THR A 141 6.90 7.20 6.90
N LYS A 142 7.67 6.17 6.52
CA LYS A 142 8.74 6.31 5.54
C LYS A 142 8.15 6.50 4.14
N ALA A 143 8.69 7.45 3.39
CA ALA A 143 8.31 7.67 2.01
C ALA A 143 8.84 6.52 1.13
N THR A 144 7.96 5.57 0.81
CA THR A 144 8.29 4.37 0.02
C THR A 144 7.32 4.12 -1.13
N VAL A 145 6.10 4.66 -1.06
CA VAL A 145 5.08 4.47 -2.09
C VAL A 145 5.35 5.44 -3.23
N GLY A 146 5.50 4.91 -4.45
CA GLY A 146 5.78 5.72 -5.64
C GLY A 146 7.16 6.40 -5.63
N ALA A 147 8.08 5.94 -4.77
CA ALA A 147 9.46 6.42 -4.76
C ALA A 147 10.17 6.03 -6.05
N THR A 148 10.89 6.97 -6.64
CA THR A 148 11.73 6.76 -7.83
C THR A 148 13.13 7.32 -7.56
N ALA A 149 14.06 7.14 -8.49
CA ALA A 149 15.39 7.74 -8.37
C ALA A 149 15.36 9.28 -8.25
N THR A 150 14.26 9.93 -8.63
CA THR A 150 14.11 11.40 -8.66
C THR A 150 13.04 11.93 -7.71
N SER A 151 12.23 11.07 -7.09
CA SER A 151 11.15 11.45 -6.19
C SER A 151 11.19 10.61 -4.91
N PRO A 152 11.15 11.24 -3.72
CA PRO A 152 11.17 10.51 -2.45
C PRO A 152 9.92 9.64 -2.23
N GLY A 153 8.87 9.78 -3.04
CA GLY A 153 7.60 9.08 -2.88
C GLY A 153 6.79 9.65 -1.70
N VAL A 154 5.79 8.89 -1.26
CA VAL A 154 4.93 9.25 -0.12
C VAL A 154 4.88 8.12 0.91
N SER A 155 4.50 8.44 2.14
CA SER A 155 4.31 7.44 3.20
C SER A 155 3.09 6.55 2.90
N PHE A 156 3.00 5.38 3.54
CA PHE A 156 1.80 4.55 3.41
C PHE A 156 0.54 5.26 3.90
N THR A 157 0.65 6.06 4.96
CA THR A 157 -0.47 6.83 5.50
C THR A 157 -0.95 7.90 4.51
N ASP A 158 -0.01 8.60 3.86
CA ASP A 158 -0.35 9.65 2.89
C ASP A 158 -0.91 9.04 1.60
N ALA A 159 -0.30 7.94 1.11
CA ALA A 159 -0.80 7.21 -0.05
C ALA A 159 -2.24 6.72 0.18
N TYR A 160 -2.50 6.16 1.36
CA TYR A 160 -3.83 5.70 1.73
C TYR A 160 -4.83 6.87 1.83
N GLY A 161 -4.44 7.97 2.48
CA GLY A 161 -5.26 9.18 2.55
C GLY A 161 -5.59 9.75 1.16
N GLY A 162 -4.62 9.80 0.26
CA GLY A 162 -4.80 10.22 -1.13
C GLY A 162 -5.73 9.30 -1.92
N LEU A 163 -5.61 7.98 -1.73
CA LEU A 163 -6.51 6.99 -2.34
C LEU A 163 -7.95 7.19 -1.87
N VAL A 164 -8.16 7.29 -0.55
CA VAL A 164 -9.50 7.51 0.04
C VAL A 164 -10.09 8.83 -0.44
N SER A 165 -9.28 9.90 -0.49
CA SER A 165 -9.73 11.19 -1.01
C SER A 165 -10.12 11.11 -2.48
N THR A 166 -9.36 10.39 -3.30
CA THR A 166 -9.66 10.25 -4.74
C THR A 166 -10.95 9.47 -4.96
N VAL A 167 -11.11 8.33 -4.28
CA VAL A 167 -12.33 7.52 -4.33
C VAL A 167 -13.53 8.30 -3.81
N GLY A 168 -13.37 9.05 -2.71
CA GLY A 168 -14.42 9.89 -2.14
C GLY A 168 -14.88 11.00 -3.10
N SER A 169 -13.93 11.69 -3.74
CA SER A 169 -14.23 12.70 -4.75
C SER A 169 -14.92 12.12 -5.97
N GLN A 170 -14.46 10.96 -6.48
CA GLN A 170 -15.11 10.27 -7.60
C GLN A 170 -16.52 9.82 -7.26
N ALA A 171 -16.74 9.26 -6.06
CA ALA A 171 -18.06 8.87 -5.60
C ALA A 171 -19.00 10.08 -5.48
N LYS A 172 -18.50 11.21 -4.96
CA LYS A 172 -19.28 12.45 -4.88
C LYS A 172 -19.64 12.99 -6.26
N GLN A 173 -18.70 12.96 -7.21
CA GLN A 173 -18.94 13.35 -8.59
C GLN A 173 -20.02 12.49 -9.22
N ALA A 174 -19.92 11.16 -9.12
CA ALA A 174 -20.92 10.25 -9.66
C ALA A 174 -22.33 10.47 -9.06
N GLN A 175 -22.41 10.81 -7.77
CA GLN A 175 -23.70 11.15 -7.13
C GLN A 175 -24.29 12.45 -7.70
N LEU A 176 -23.47 13.47 -7.93
CA LEU A 176 -23.90 14.73 -8.53
C LEU A 176 -24.36 14.50 -9.98
N ASP A 177 -23.61 13.73 -10.76
CA ASP A 177 -23.95 13.38 -12.13
C ASP A 177 -25.26 12.58 -12.19
N GLY A 178 -25.47 11.65 -11.26
CA GLY A 178 -26.72 10.91 -11.12
C GLY A 178 -27.91 11.82 -10.83
N THR A 179 -27.75 12.78 -9.90
CA THR A 179 -28.80 13.76 -9.55
C THR A 179 -29.13 14.70 -10.70
N ALA A 180 -28.11 15.15 -11.43
CA ALA A 180 -28.28 15.97 -12.62
C ALA A 180 -29.01 15.20 -13.73
N THR A 181 -28.62 13.94 -13.96
CA THR A 181 -29.24 13.08 -14.97
C THR A 181 -30.70 12.76 -14.62
N ASP A 182 -31.03 12.54 -13.35
CA ASP A 182 -32.40 12.32 -12.90
C ASP A 182 -33.28 13.58 -13.09
N THR A 183 -32.70 14.76 -12.84
CA THR A 183 -33.36 16.04 -13.12
C THR A 183 -33.64 16.21 -14.62
N ILE A 184 -32.66 15.89 -15.47
CA ILE A 184 -32.81 15.93 -16.94
C ILE A 184 -33.88 14.93 -17.39
N LEU A 185 -33.85 13.70 -16.87
CA LEU A 185 -34.83 12.66 -17.18
C LEU A 185 -36.26 13.11 -16.81
N THR A 186 -36.42 13.71 -15.63
CA THR A 186 -37.70 14.24 -15.16
C THR A 186 -38.18 15.38 -16.06
N GLY A 187 -37.32 16.33 -16.41
CA GLY A 187 -37.65 17.40 -17.36
C GLY A 187 -38.05 16.87 -18.75
N ALA A 188 -37.32 15.88 -19.27
CA ALA A 188 -37.62 15.25 -20.55
C ALA A 188 -38.96 14.50 -20.54
N ARG A 189 -39.28 13.79 -19.44
CA ARG A 189 -40.59 13.14 -19.26
C ARG A 189 -41.72 14.16 -19.23
N ASN A 190 -41.57 15.23 -18.44
CA ASN A 190 -42.57 16.28 -18.37
C ASN A 190 -42.80 16.96 -19.73
N ALA A 191 -41.73 17.23 -20.49
CA ALA A 191 -41.83 17.81 -21.83
C ALA A 191 -42.54 16.86 -22.81
N ARG A 192 -42.22 15.56 -22.76
CA ARG A 192 -42.92 14.54 -23.56
C ARG A 192 -44.41 14.47 -23.20
N ASP A 193 -44.72 14.42 -21.91
CA ASP A 193 -46.09 14.29 -21.42
C ASP A 193 -46.90 15.57 -21.69
N SER A 194 -46.27 16.75 -21.78
CA SER A 194 -46.94 17.99 -22.20
C SER A 194 -47.33 18.03 -23.68
N VAL A 195 -46.66 17.27 -24.55
CA VAL A 195 -46.92 17.25 -26.01
C VAL A 195 -47.75 16.05 -26.42
N SER A 196 -47.50 14.90 -25.79
CA SER A 196 -48.12 13.61 -26.13
C SER A 196 -49.06 13.09 -25.05
N GLY A 197 -49.21 13.81 -23.94
CA GLY A 197 -50.20 13.50 -22.92
C GLY A 197 -51.60 13.79 -23.44
N VAL A 198 -52.52 12.88 -23.17
CA VAL A 198 -53.95 13.08 -23.40
C VAL A 198 -54.51 13.77 -22.17
N ASP A 199 -55.03 14.98 -22.34
CA ASP A 199 -55.80 15.63 -21.28
C ASP A 199 -57.21 15.02 -21.26
N LEU A 200 -57.48 14.22 -20.23
CA LEU A 200 -58.76 13.52 -20.09
C LEU A 200 -59.94 14.50 -19.93
N ASP A 201 -59.71 15.71 -19.43
CA ASP A 201 -60.77 16.71 -19.30
C ASP A 201 -61.10 17.35 -20.66
N GLU A 202 -60.08 17.59 -21.51
CA GLU A 202 -60.29 18.03 -22.89
C GLU A 202 -60.95 16.94 -23.74
N GLU A 203 -60.51 15.69 -23.62
CA GLU A 203 -61.16 14.56 -24.31
C GLU A 203 -62.59 14.31 -23.81
N ALA A 204 -62.87 14.42 -22.51
CA ALA A 204 -64.23 14.29 -21.98
C ALA A 204 -65.15 15.43 -22.46
N GLY A 205 -64.63 16.66 -22.55
CA GLY A 205 -65.33 17.79 -23.15
C GLY A 205 -65.65 17.57 -24.63
N ASN A 206 -64.65 17.13 -25.40
CA ASN A 206 -64.81 16.79 -26.81
C ASN A 206 -65.78 15.62 -27.02
N LEU A 207 -65.72 14.60 -26.17
CA LEU A 207 -66.63 13.46 -26.19
C LEU A 207 -68.08 13.90 -25.93
N THR A 208 -68.30 14.77 -24.93
CA THR A 208 -69.62 15.33 -24.63
C THR A 208 -70.17 16.12 -25.83
N LYS A 209 -69.30 16.90 -26.49
CA LYS A 209 -69.63 17.65 -27.70
C LYS A 209 -69.99 16.72 -28.87
N PHE A 210 -69.24 15.64 -29.09
CA PHE A 210 -69.57 14.62 -30.08
C PHE A 210 -70.91 13.92 -29.79
N GLN A 211 -71.20 13.61 -28.52
CA GLN A 211 -72.49 13.05 -28.11
C GLN A 211 -73.67 14.01 -28.38
N GLN A 212 -73.48 15.31 -28.13
CA GLN A 212 -74.49 16.33 -28.46
C GLN A 212 -74.70 16.46 -29.96
N TYR A 213 -73.64 16.50 -30.77
CA TYR A 213 -73.76 16.55 -32.23
C TYR A 213 -74.41 15.30 -32.80
N TYR A 214 -74.11 14.12 -32.25
CA TYR A 214 -74.76 12.87 -32.65
C TYR A 214 -76.26 12.89 -32.35
N THR A 215 -76.65 13.37 -31.16
CA THR A 215 -78.06 13.52 -30.78
C THR A 215 -78.79 14.54 -31.67
N ALA A 216 -78.17 15.68 -31.95
CA ALA A 216 -78.71 16.69 -32.86
C ALA A 216 -78.87 16.15 -34.29
N SER A 217 -77.86 15.43 -34.80
CA SER A 217 -77.93 14.77 -36.12
C SER A 217 -79.04 13.72 -36.18
N SER A 218 -79.24 12.98 -35.09
CA SER A 218 -80.34 12.01 -34.97
C SER A 218 -81.71 12.68 -34.98
N GLN A 219 -81.86 13.84 -34.35
CA GLN A 219 -83.10 14.63 -34.41
C GLN A 219 -83.34 15.19 -35.82
N ILE A 220 -82.31 15.71 -36.50
CA ILE A 220 -82.41 16.17 -37.89
C ILE A 220 -82.87 15.03 -38.81
N ILE A 221 -82.31 13.82 -38.66
CA ILE A 221 -82.73 12.64 -39.42
C ILE A 221 -84.19 12.29 -39.13
N LYS A 222 -84.62 12.31 -37.86
CA LYS A 222 -86.03 12.08 -37.50
C LYS A 222 -86.96 13.10 -38.14
N THR A 223 -86.62 14.40 -38.06
CA THR A 223 -87.42 15.46 -38.69
C THR A 223 -87.43 15.32 -40.21
N ALA A 224 -86.31 14.94 -40.84
CA ALA A 224 -86.25 14.67 -42.27
C ALA A 224 -87.12 13.47 -42.66
N GLN A 225 -87.12 12.38 -41.88
CA GLN A 225 -88.00 11.22 -42.06
C GLN A 225 -89.47 11.61 -41.90
N GLU A 226 -89.82 12.43 -40.90
CA GLU A 226 -91.18 12.95 -40.71
C GLU A 226 -91.63 13.79 -41.91
N ILE A 227 -90.78 14.70 -42.42
CA ILE A 227 -91.07 15.47 -43.64
C ILE A 227 -91.29 14.51 -44.83
N PHE A 228 -90.43 13.51 -44.99
CA PHE A 228 -90.52 12.53 -46.08
C PHE A 228 -91.82 11.72 -46.00
N SER A 229 -92.17 11.21 -44.82
CA SER A 229 -93.42 10.49 -44.58
C SER A 229 -94.65 11.39 -44.79
N THR A 230 -94.56 12.67 -44.43
CA THR A 230 -95.64 13.63 -44.66
C THR A 230 -95.85 13.89 -46.15
N LEU A 231 -94.76 14.05 -46.92
CA LEU A 231 -94.81 14.20 -48.37
C LEU A 231 -95.34 12.95 -49.09
N ILE A 232 -94.95 11.75 -48.64
CA ILE A 232 -95.45 10.48 -49.22
C ILE A 232 -96.93 10.25 -48.91
N ASN A 233 -97.40 10.58 -47.70
CA ASN A 233 -98.82 10.41 -47.34
C ASN A 233 -99.74 11.52 -47.89
N ALA A 234 -99.19 12.61 -48.41
CA ALA A 234 -99.93 13.71 -49.01
C ALA A 234 -100.16 13.55 -50.53
N LEU A 235 -99.69 12.45 -51.14
CA LEU A 235 -99.95 12.03 -52.52
C LEU A 235 -101.03 10.93 -52.55
#